data_AF-A0A316F445-F1
#
_entry.id   AF-A0A316F445-F1
#
_cell.length_a   1.000
_cell.length_b   1.000
_cell.length_c   1.000
_cell.angle_alpha   90.00
_cell.angle_beta   90.00
_cell.angle_gamma   90.00
#
_symmetry.space_group_name_H-M   'P 1'
#
loop_
_entity.id
_entity.type
_entity.pdbx_description
1 polymer ?
#
loop_
_entity_poly.entity_id
_entity_poly.type
_entity_poly.pdbx_seq_one_letter_code
_entity_poly.pdbx_strand_id
1 'polypeptide(L)'
;MRYLIFFETPDGGWRVPRQTLMTRLSTDWPGATLVPAAEMGVTRQRDVGWTYAEDGADIEGWSATDGSGISLEGDDDLTARFAAWYRSLVPDGITVRFSDEMYSFDVEVPAGASPGEVAELLRTS
;
A
#
# COMPACT_ATOMS: atom_id res chain seq x y z
N MET A 1 12.78 2.04 4.40
CA MET A 1 12.81 1.06 3.28
C MET A 1 11.65 1.39 2.35
N ARG A 2 11.71 1.07 1.05
CA ARG A 2 10.55 1.16 0.16
C ARG A 2 9.98 -0.22 -0.11
N TYR A 3 8.66 -0.33 0.05
CA TYR A 3 7.89 -1.53 -0.15
C TYR A 3 6.83 -1.33 -1.25
N LEU A 4 6.46 -2.43 -1.90
CA LEU A 4 5.51 -2.52 -2.99
C LEU A 4 4.40 -3.49 -2.59
N ILE A 5 3.14 -3.08 -2.77
CA ILE A 5 1.97 -3.94 -2.59
C ILE A 5 1.19 -3.93 -3.90
N PHE A 6 1.09 -5.06 -4.58
CA PHE A 6 0.53 -5.14 -5.92
C PHE A 6 -0.25 -6.43 -6.15
N PHE A 7 -1.05 -6.46 -7.22
CA PHE A 7 -1.88 -7.63 -7.54
C PHE A 7 -1.16 -8.55 -8.53
N GLU A 8 -1.20 -9.86 -8.27
CA GLU A 8 -0.96 -10.85 -9.31
C GLU A 8 -2.25 -11.02 -10.11
N THR A 9 -2.40 -10.24 -11.17
CA THR A 9 -3.47 -10.46 -12.15
C THR A 9 -2.91 -10.57 -13.55
N PRO A 10 -3.22 -11.64 -14.30
CA PRO A 10 -2.98 -11.65 -15.74
C PRO A 10 -3.76 -10.50 -16.39
N ASP A 11 -3.12 -9.85 -17.37
CA ASP A 11 -3.55 -8.67 -18.12
C ASP A 11 -5.04 -8.26 -17.98
N GLY A 12 -5.26 -7.10 -17.34
CA GLY A 12 -6.59 -6.45 -17.27
C GLY A 12 -7.47 -6.84 -16.07
N GLY A 13 -6.90 -7.51 -15.06
CA GLY A 13 -7.61 -7.91 -13.84
C GLY A 13 -8.00 -6.75 -12.90
N TRP A 14 -8.13 -7.06 -11.62
CA TRP A 14 -8.70 -6.17 -10.61
C TRP A 14 -7.85 -4.91 -10.33
N ARG A 15 -8.52 -3.81 -9.96
CA ARG A 15 -7.90 -2.52 -9.61
C ARG A 15 -8.64 -1.91 -8.44
N VAL A 16 -7.92 -1.18 -7.58
CA VAL A 16 -8.55 -0.34 -6.56
C VAL A 16 -8.92 1.01 -7.20
N PRO A 17 -10.21 1.37 -7.29
CA PRO A 17 -10.59 2.65 -7.86
C PRO A 17 -10.05 3.81 -7.01
N ARG A 18 -9.55 4.87 -7.68
CA ARG A 18 -9.04 6.09 -7.04
C ARG A 18 -9.97 6.62 -5.95
N GLN A 19 -11.26 6.72 -6.25
CA GLN A 19 -12.25 7.27 -5.30
C GLN A 19 -12.45 6.36 -4.09
N THR A 20 -12.40 5.04 -4.27
CA THR A 20 -12.43 4.08 -3.16
C THR A 20 -11.22 4.27 -2.27
N LEU A 21 -10.02 4.36 -2.85
CA LEU A 21 -8.78 4.57 -2.09
C LEU A 21 -8.84 5.85 -1.26
N MET A 22 -9.19 6.98 -1.89
CA MET A 22 -9.27 8.28 -1.20
C MET A 22 -10.30 8.28 -0.08
N THR A 23 -11.47 7.67 -0.30
CA THR A 23 -12.54 7.59 0.71
C THR A 23 -12.13 6.72 1.89
N ARG A 24 -11.46 5.59 1.62
CA ARG A 24 -11.00 4.68 2.67
C ARG A 24 -9.83 5.26 3.43
N LEU A 25 -8.90 5.95 2.77
CA LEU A 25 -7.83 6.71 3.44
C LEU A 25 -8.42 7.73 4.41
N SER A 26 -9.36 8.57 3.98
CA SER A 26 -9.93 9.60 4.87
C SER A 26 -10.77 9.03 6.02
N THR A 27 -11.37 7.86 5.85
CA THR A 27 -12.22 7.22 6.86
C THR A 27 -11.42 6.41 7.86
N ASP A 28 -10.50 5.57 7.38
CA ASP A 28 -9.78 4.60 8.19
C ASP A 28 -8.45 5.18 8.73
N TRP A 29 -7.92 6.22 8.06
CA TRP A 29 -6.67 6.91 8.42
C TRP A 29 -6.89 8.43 8.50
N PRO A 30 -7.70 8.93 9.46
CA PRO A 30 -8.09 10.34 9.51
C PRO A 30 -6.93 11.33 9.72
N GLY A 31 -5.76 10.85 10.18
CA GLY A 31 -4.53 11.65 10.26
C GLY A 31 -3.71 11.72 8.97
N ALA A 32 -4.10 10.98 7.93
CA ALA A 32 -3.38 10.95 6.68
C ALA A 32 -3.61 12.25 5.89
N THR A 33 -2.53 12.83 5.38
CA THR A 33 -2.56 14.04 4.55
C THR A 33 -2.32 13.65 3.11
N LEU A 34 -3.24 14.01 2.21
CA LEU A 34 -3.05 13.77 0.78
C LEU A 34 -1.97 14.71 0.24
N VAL A 35 -1.01 14.14 -0.48
CA VAL A 35 0.07 14.89 -1.13
C VAL A 35 -0.48 15.53 -2.41
N PRO A 36 -0.33 16.85 -2.60
CA PRO A 36 -0.75 17.52 -3.84
C PRO A 36 -0.02 16.96 -5.06
N ALA A 37 -0.71 16.88 -6.20
CA ALA A 37 -0.11 16.34 -7.43
C ALA A 37 1.13 17.09 -7.92
N ALA A 38 1.25 18.37 -7.61
CA ALA A 38 2.45 19.16 -7.90
C ALA A 38 3.68 18.73 -7.07
N GLU A 39 3.47 18.15 -5.90
CA GLU A 39 4.51 17.73 -4.95
C GLU A 39 4.92 16.26 -5.12
N MET A 40 4.07 15.44 -5.76
CA MET A 40 4.35 14.01 -6.02
C MET A 40 5.49 13.75 -7.03
N GLY A 41 6.02 14.78 -7.67
CA GLY A 41 7.02 14.69 -8.73
C GLY A 41 6.47 14.17 -10.06
N VAL A 42 7.15 14.48 -11.17
CA VAL A 42 6.70 14.12 -12.54
C VAL A 42 7.04 12.66 -12.86
N THR A 43 6.51 11.71 -12.10
CA THR A 43 6.54 10.30 -12.48
C THR A 43 5.14 9.94 -12.96
N ARG A 44 4.99 9.58 -14.25
CA ARG A 44 3.69 9.28 -14.89
C ARG A 44 2.95 8.08 -14.27
N GLN A 45 3.47 7.51 -13.19
CA GLN A 45 3.04 6.25 -12.60
C GLN A 45 2.38 6.43 -11.22
N ARG A 46 2.32 7.64 -10.65
CA ARG A 46 1.69 7.91 -9.34
C ARG A 46 0.36 8.67 -9.49
N ASP A 47 -0.66 8.27 -8.75
CA ASP A 47 -2.02 8.84 -8.85
C ASP A 47 -2.51 9.51 -7.56
N VAL A 48 -2.48 8.81 -6.42
CA VAL A 48 -2.82 9.36 -5.11
C VAL A 48 -1.62 9.18 -4.20
N GLY A 49 -1.08 10.28 -3.69
CA GLY A 49 -0.03 10.27 -2.67
C GLY A 49 -0.59 10.66 -1.31
N TRP A 50 -0.01 10.13 -0.24
CA TRP A 50 -0.34 10.50 1.13
C TRP A 50 0.86 10.39 2.05
N THR A 51 0.84 11.15 3.14
CA THR A 51 1.72 10.98 4.30
C THR A 51 0.88 10.71 5.54
N TYR A 52 1.42 9.93 6.46
CA TYR A 52 0.82 9.67 7.76
C TYR A 52 1.91 9.56 8.82
N ALA A 53 1.66 10.09 10.00
CA ALA A 53 2.58 10.00 11.12
C ALA A 53 1.82 9.74 12.42
N GLU A 54 2.36 8.86 13.26
CA GLU A 54 1.82 8.47 14.56
C GLU A 54 2.97 8.06 15.47
N ASP A 55 2.95 8.51 16.73
CA ASP A 55 3.92 8.11 17.78
C ASP A 55 5.41 8.19 17.41
N GLY A 56 5.77 9.15 16.54
CA GLY A 56 7.15 9.37 16.11
C GLY A 56 7.61 8.50 14.93
N ALA A 57 6.72 7.65 14.41
CA ALA A 57 6.90 6.95 13.14
C ALA A 57 6.14 7.69 12.02
N ASP A 58 6.68 7.64 10.80
CA ASP A 58 6.07 8.21 9.61
C ASP A 58 6.10 7.23 8.44
N ILE A 59 5.14 7.44 7.53
CA ILE A 59 5.03 6.70 6.29
C ILE A 59 4.50 7.61 5.18
N GLU A 60 5.12 7.50 4.03
CA GLU A 60 4.66 8.04 2.77
C GLU A 60 4.16 6.90 1.88
N GLY A 61 3.08 7.14 1.14
CA GLY A 61 2.55 6.15 0.22
C GLY A 61 2.03 6.77 -1.07
N TRP A 62 2.07 5.99 -2.15
CA TRP A 62 1.54 6.40 -3.44
C TRP A 62 0.86 5.23 -4.15
N SER A 63 -0.27 5.47 -4.81
CA SER A 63 -0.92 4.47 -5.68
C SER A 63 -0.43 4.56 -7.12
N ALA A 64 -0.40 3.41 -7.79
CA ALA A 64 -0.17 3.34 -9.23
C ALA A 64 -1.32 3.99 -10.03
N THR A 65 -1.01 4.64 -11.16
CA THR A 65 -2.03 5.30 -12.03
C THR A 65 -3.06 4.35 -12.61
N ASP A 66 -2.70 3.09 -12.81
CA ASP A 66 -3.62 2.06 -13.26
C ASP A 66 -4.38 1.38 -12.10
N GLY A 67 -4.11 1.76 -10.84
CA GLY A 67 -4.73 1.19 -9.65
C GLY A 67 -4.30 -0.24 -9.34
N SER A 68 -3.18 -0.72 -9.90
CA SER A 68 -2.64 -2.08 -9.72
C SER A 68 -1.97 -2.34 -8.37
N GLY A 69 -1.71 -1.29 -7.60
CA GLY A 69 -1.02 -1.40 -6.33
C GLY A 69 -0.64 -0.06 -5.71
N ILE A 70 0.12 -0.14 -4.64
CA ILE A 70 0.69 0.99 -3.91
C ILE A 70 2.17 0.76 -3.63
N SER A 71 2.91 1.85 -3.46
CA SER A 71 4.26 1.87 -2.92
C SER A 71 4.24 2.59 -1.58
N LEU A 72 4.98 2.08 -0.61
CA LEU A 72 5.08 2.62 0.74
C LEU A 72 6.54 2.84 1.11
N GLU A 73 6.83 3.94 1.78
CA GLU A 73 8.16 4.27 2.26
C GLU A 73 8.07 4.83 3.67
N GLY A 74 8.71 4.18 4.65
CA GLY A 74 8.64 4.60 6.04
C GLY A 74 8.98 3.48 7.02
N ASP A 75 8.39 3.58 8.20
CA ASP A 75 8.47 2.61 9.29
C ASP A 75 7.83 1.25 8.94
N ASP A 76 8.40 0.16 9.46
CA ASP A 76 7.98 -1.21 9.14
C ASP A 76 6.62 -1.58 9.76
N ASP A 77 6.35 -1.13 11.00
CA ASP A 77 5.08 -1.42 11.67
C ASP A 77 3.95 -0.63 11.02
N LEU A 78 4.18 0.63 10.64
CA LEU A 78 3.24 1.40 9.83
C LEU A 78 3.02 0.77 8.45
N THR A 79 4.09 0.29 7.81
CA THR A 79 4.00 -0.39 6.52
C THR A 79 3.13 -1.64 6.62
N ALA A 80 3.35 -2.48 7.63
CA ALA A 80 2.57 -3.70 7.85
C ALA A 80 1.08 -3.39 8.09
N ARG A 81 0.78 -2.35 8.87
CA ARG A 81 -0.60 -1.90 9.09
C ARG A 81 -1.25 -1.40 7.79
N PHE A 82 -0.54 -0.61 6.99
CA PHE A 82 -1.04 -0.15 5.70
C PHE A 82 -1.23 -1.30 4.70
N ALA A 83 -0.33 -2.28 4.68
CA ALA A 83 -0.45 -3.46 3.83
C ALA A 83 -1.68 -4.31 4.18
N ALA A 84 -1.89 -4.59 5.47
CA ALA A 84 -3.09 -5.29 5.97
C ALA A 84 -4.37 -4.51 5.63
N TRP A 85 -4.37 -3.19 5.84
CA TRP A 85 -5.49 -2.34 5.48
C TRP A 85 -5.75 -2.34 3.96
N TYR A 86 -4.72 -2.19 3.13
CA TYR A 86 -4.89 -2.17 1.68
C TYR A 86 -5.42 -3.51 1.17
N ARG A 87 -4.97 -4.64 1.74
CA ARG A 87 -5.51 -5.97 1.45
C ARG A 87 -7.01 -6.06 1.71
N SER A 88 -7.55 -5.35 2.72
CA SER A 88 -8.99 -5.32 3.00
C SER A 88 -9.83 -4.62 1.92
N LEU A 89 -9.20 -3.81 1.06
CA LEU A 89 -9.86 -3.15 -0.08
C LEU A 89 -10.01 -4.08 -1.29
N VAL A 90 -9.36 -5.24 -1.25
CA VAL A 90 -9.20 -6.15 -2.36
C VAL A 90 -10.06 -7.40 -2.11
N PRO A 91 -10.85 -7.87 -3.09
CA PRO A 91 -11.61 -9.10 -2.95
C PRO A 91 -10.74 -10.31 -2.61
N ASP A 92 -11.28 -11.27 -1.87
CA ASP A 92 -10.55 -12.46 -1.39
C ASP A 92 -9.92 -13.29 -2.51
N GLY A 93 -10.56 -13.35 -3.68
CA GLY A 93 -10.08 -14.11 -4.85
C GLY A 93 -8.96 -13.45 -5.65
N ILE A 94 -8.45 -12.29 -5.22
CA ILE A 94 -7.33 -11.60 -5.87
C ILE A 94 -6.09 -11.76 -4.99
N THR A 95 -5.03 -12.33 -5.56
CA THR A 95 -3.73 -12.46 -4.92
C THR A 95 -3.07 -11.10 -4.78
N VAL A 96 -2.68 -10.76 -3.55
CA VAL A 96 -1.95 -9.52 -3.23
C VAL A 96 -0.55 -9.91 -2.80
N ARG A 97 0.45 -9.33 -3.47
CA ARG A 97 1.87 -9.50 -3.18
C ARG A 97 2.40 -8.32 -2.39
N PHE A 98 3.36 -8.60 -1.53
CA PHE A 98 4.10 -7.63 -0.74
C PHE A 98 5.59 -7.90 -0.89
N SER A 99 6.32 -6.87 -1.34
CA SER A 99 7.72 -6.98 -1.75
C SER A 99 8.47 -5.72 -1.34
N ASP A 100 9.80 -5.78 -1.23
CA ASP A 100 10.62 -4.57 -1.31
C ASP A 100 10.81 -4.13 -2.77
N GLU A 101 11.39 -2.95 -2.96
CA GLU A 101 11.72 -2.41 -4.28
C GLU A 101 12.74 -3.27 -5.06
N MET A 102 13.57 -4.03 -4.36
CA MET A 102 14.60 -4.89 -4.96
C MET A 102 14.11 -6.30 -5.28
N TYR A 103 12.86 -6.65 -4.92
CA TYR A 103 12.32 -8.01 -4.96
C TYR A 103 13.22 -9.04 -4.24
N SER A 104 13.88 -8.62 -3.17
CA SER A 104 14.67 -9.49 -2.30
C SER A 104 13.77 -10.34 -1.41
N PHE A 105 12.54 -9.87 -1.14
CA PHE A 105 11.43 -10.67 -0.65
C PHE A 105 10.19 -10.40 -1.48
N ASP A 106 9.35 -11.42 -1.62
CA ASP A 106 8.08 -11.32 -2.31
C ASP A 106 7.13 -12.38 -1.73
N VAL A 107 6.13 -11.93 -0.99
CA VAL A 107 5.22 -12.79 -0.22
C VAL A 107 3.78 -12.45 -0.52
N GLU A 108 2.89 -13.42 -0.38
CA GLU A 108 1.45 -13.19 -0.46
C GLU A 108 0.94 -12.61 0.86
N VAL A 109 0.05 -11.63 0.78
CA VAL A 109 -0.72 -11.12 1.93
C VAL A 109 -2.10 -11.80 1.94
N PRO A 110 -2.36 -12.72 2.89
CA PRO A 110 -3.63 -13.45 2.93
C PRO A 110 -4.83 -12.52 3.10
N ALA A 111 -5.99 -12.94 2.57
CA ALA A 111 -7.25 -12.26 2.84
C ALA A 111 -7.52 -12.19 4.34
N GLY A 112 -7.84 -11.00 4.85
CA GLY A 112 -8.10 -10.79 6.28
C GLY A 112 -6.86 -10.85 7.19
N ALA A 113 -5.64 -10.86 6.63
CA ALA A 113 -4.41 -10.81 7.40
C ALA A 113 -4.40 -9.58 8.33
N SER A 114 -4.04 -9.81 9.59
CA SER A 114 -3.85 -8.78 10.59
C SER A 114 -2.51 -8.05 10.38
N PRO A 115 -2.36 -6.81 10.89
CA PRO A 115 -1.07 -6.11 10.86
C PRO A 115 0.08 -6.91 11.49
N GLY A 116 -0.19 -7.68 12.55
CA GLY A 116 0.81 -8.51 13.21
C GLY A 116 1.33 -9.63 12.31
N GLU A 117 0.43 -10.34 11.61
CA GLU A 117 0.81 -11.36 10.64
C GLU A 117 1.62 -10.75 9.48
N VAL A 118 1.24 -9.57 8.99
CA VAL A 118 2.01 -8.90 7.93
C VAL A 118 3.39 -8.42 8.42
N ALA A 119 3.48 -7.96 9.67
CA ALA A 119 4.76 -7.57 10.26
C ALA A 119 5.70 -8.77 10.45
N GLU A 120 5.17 -9.96 10.71
CA GLU A 120 5.98 -11.19 10.76
C GLU A 120 6.60 -11.51 9.39
N LEU A 121 5.89 -11.25 8.29
CA LEU A 121 6.43 -11.43 6.93
C LEU A 121 7.69 -10.59 6.70
N LEU A 122 7.69 -9.32 7.16
CA LEU A 122 8.85 -8.41 7.08
C LEU A 122 10.05 -8.85 7.91
N ARG A 123 9.83 -9.65 8.97
CA ARG A 123 10.92 -10.16 9.82
C ARG A 123 11.55 -11.43 9.27
N THR A 124 10.89 -12.08 8.32
CA THR A 124 11.34 -13.32 7.68
C THR A 124 12.08 -13.11 6.35
N SER A 125 12.07 -11.88 5.84
CA SER A 125 12.81 -11.42 4.65
C SER A 125 14.26 -11.05 4.94
#